data_AF-A0A378IN65-F1
#
_entry.id   AF-A0A378IN65-F1
#
_cell.length_a   1.000
_cell.length_b   1.000
_cell.length_c   1.000
_cell.angle_alpha   90.00
_cell.angle_beta   90.00
_cell.angle_gamma   90.00
#
_symmetry.space_group_name_H-M   'P 1'
#
loop_
_entity.id
_entity.type
_entity.pdbx_description
1 polymer ?
#
loop_
_entity_poly.entity_id
_entity_poly.type
_entity_poly.pdbx_seq_one_letter_code
_entity_poly.pdbx_strand_id
1 'polypeptide(L)'
;MTKIVYSFDYDGCLNPVRFAIDPDDFLQINEDLQQLLINKNRNYDKAYVLIGSNRQSFGTEQYNADENINGYAFENIPCFAKEIGAEFIPFWMTDIYNGLKMGTAFECATNEYTNKTVGSHASYLFDELKITLIYAQLQYIALANPNDEIHFEFYDDKATILNALSDFFKKNQQLIPSNITLKLKQYFGVNDNYRITEKGDISGTGIPNSNYQELLRKLGFAILSRAEHENILLDTNNNPTTAEKVILNNYNDYFTFPITADEYEYLSCPEKIEQTNIKHNDKVDLANQTEYLLHSVPL
;
A
#
# COMPACT_ATOMS: atom_id res chain seq x y z
N MET A 1 -21.80 -14.01 10.71
CA MET A 1 -21.32 -13.06 11.74
C MET A 1 -21.06 -11.73 11.05
N THR A 2 -20.97 -10.64 11.78
CA THR A 2 -20.63 -9.32 11.22
C THR A 2 -19.24 -8.92 11.68
N LYS A 3 -18.37 -8.60 10.74
CA LYS A 3 -16.97 -8.24 10.95
C LYS A 3 -16.76 -6.78 10.58
N ILE A 4 -15.87 -6.11 11.29
CA ILE A 4 -15.37 -4.79 10.87
C ILE A 4 -13.88 -4.88 10.55
N VAL A 5 -13.48 -4.19 9.50
CA VAL A 5 -12.10 -4.10 9.07
C VAL A 5 -11.75 -2.63 8.94
N TYR A 6 -10.62 -2.26 9.54
CA TYR A 6 -10.06 -0.93 9.41
C TYR A 6 -8.76 -1.01 8.61
N SER A 7 -8.66 -0.22 7.55
CA SER A 7 -7.42 -0.03 6.80
C SER A 7 -7.04 1.43 6.88
N PHE A 8 -5.87 1.71 7.45
CA PHE A 8 -5.47 3.09 7.77
C PHE A 8 -4.28 3.52 6.91
N ASP A 9 -4.41 4.66 6.23
CA ASP A 9 -3.23 5.42 5.85
C ASP A 9 -2.52 5.94 7.11
N TYR A 10 -1.24 6.24 6.95
CA TYR A 10 -0.36 6.62 8.04
C TYR A 10 -0.04 8.11 8.00
N ASP A 11 0.66 8.55 6.96
CA ASP A 11 1.14 9.93 6.82
C ASP A 11 -0.02 10.92 6.71
N GLY A 12 -0.10 11.89 7.64
CA GLY A 12 -1.18 12.89 7.64
C GLY A 12 -2.53 12.37 8.16
N CYS A 13 -2.76 11.06 8.10
CA CYS A 13 -3.93 10.35 8.61
C CYS A 13 -3.75 9.99 10.10
N LEU A 14 -3.24 8.79 10.42
CA LEU A 14 -3.00 8.37 11.82
C LEU A 14 -1.79 9.05 12.45
N ASN A 15 -0.81 9.50 11.68
CA ASN A 15 0.36 10.20 12.21
C ASN A 15 0.73 11.42 11.36
N PRO A 16 0.36 12.63 11.83
CA PRO A 16 0.76 13.85 11.16
C PRO A 16 2.29 14.01 11.12
N VAL A 17 2.78 14.75 10.13
CA VAL A 17 4.21 15.05 9.96
C VAL A 17 4.78 15.68 11.24
N ARG A 18 5.91 15.17 11.73
CA ARG A 18 6.65 15.64 12.94
C ARG A 18 5.89 15.52 14.26
N PHE A 19 4.95 14.58 14.40
CA PHE A 19 4.24 14.37 15.65
C PHE A 19 4.82 13.25 16.50
N ALA A 20 4.55 11.99 16.14
CA ALA A 20 4.92 10.86 16.97
C ALA A 20 5.96 9.99 16.26
N ILE A 21 7.11 9.77 16.90
CA ILE A 21 8.14 8.85 16.37
C ILE A 21 7.98 7.48 17.01
N ASP A 22 7.62 7.43 18.30
CA ASP A 22 7.43 6.19 19.03
C ASP A 22 5.95 5.81 19.23
N PRO A 23 5.65 4.55 19.61
CA PRO A 23 4.29 4.08 19.78
C PRO A 23 3.49 4.78 20.88
N ASP A 24 4.13 5.24 21.97
CA ASP A 24 3.40 5.82 23.10
C ASP A 24 2.83 7.20 22.73
N ASP A 25 3.67 8.04 22.11
CA ASP A 25 3.23 9.33 21.55
C ASP A 25 2.17 9.11 20.47
N PHE A 26 2.36 8.10 19.62
CA PHE A 26 1.43 7.76 18.54
C PHE A 26 0.05 7.32 19.05
N LEU A 27 0.01 6.56 20.15
CA LEU A 27 -1.24 6.21 20.80
C LEU A 27 -1.87 7.44 21.47
N GLN A 28 -1.09 8.28 22.13
CA GLN A 28 -1.63 9.47 22.78
C GLN A 28 -2.33 10.41 21.79
N ILE A 29 -1.74 10.65 20.62
CA ILE A 29 -2.34 11.54 19.61
C ILE A 29 -3.64 10.97 19.00
N ASN A 30 -3.87 9.65 19.08
CA ASN A 30 -5.04 9.01 18.50
C ASN A 30 -6.06 8.54 19.55
N GLU A 31 -5.99 9.01 20.81
CA GLU A 31 -6.84 8.54 21.91
C GLU A 31 -8.34 8.68 21.59
N ASP A 32 -8.77 9.81 21.03
CA ASP A 32 -10.17 10.04 20.66
C ASP A 32 -10.66 9.04 19.60
N LEU A 33 -9.81 8.74 18.61
CA LEU A 33 -10.13 7.75 17.59
C LEU A 33 -10.21 6.35 18.21
N GLN A 34 -9.29 6.01 19.12
CA GLN A 34 -9.31 4.72 19.82
C GLN A 34 -10.61 4.53 20.57
N GLN A 35 -11.02 5.51 21.37
CA GLN A 35 -12.27 5.42 22.13
C GLN A 35 -13.49 5.28 21.23
N LEU A 36 -13.52 6.00 20.09
CA LEU A 36 -14.57 5.81 19.10
C LEU A 36 -14.61 4.37 18.57
N LEU A 37 -13.46 3.85 18.14
CA LEU A 37 -13.36 2.53 17.53
C LEU A 37 -13.59 1.40 18.53
N ILE A 38 -13.11 1.52 19.77
CA ILE A 38 -13.38 0.57 20.87
C ILE A 38 -14.88 0.44 21.10
N ASN A 39 -15.59 1.58 21.22
CA ASN A 39 -17.03 1.57 21.41
C ASN A 39 -17.76 0.98 20.20
N LYS A 40 -17.26 1.28 19.00
CA LYS A 40 -17.81 0.75 17.76
C LYS A 40 -17.64 -0.76 17.62
N ASN A 41 -16.46 -1.29 17.97
CA ASN A 41 -16.09 -2.71 17.87
C ASN A 41 -17.05 -3.61 18.66
N ARG A 42 -17.69 -3.10 19.73
CA ARG A 42 -18.70 -3.83 20.50
C ARG A 42 -19.92 -4.28 19.70
N ASN A 43 -20.16 -3.69 18.53
CA ASN A 43 -21.27 -4.04 17.65
C ASN A 43 -20.89 -5.10 16.59
N TYR A 44 -19.67 -5.63 16.64
CA TYR A 44 -19.15 -6.58 15.67
C TYR A 44 -18.62 -7.82 16.38
N ASP A 45 -18.70 -8.97 15.71
CA ASP A 45 -18.19 -10.24 16.23
C ASP A 45 -16.67 -10.27 16.25
N LYS A 46 -16.02 -9.48 15.37
CA LYS A 46 -14.56 -9.36 15.30
C LYS A 46 -14.17 -8.08 14.55
N ALA A 47 -13.07 -7.49 14.99
CA ALA A 47 -12.44 -6.34 14.35
C ALA A 47 -11.05 -6.72 13.82
N TYR A 48 -10.70 -6.23 12.64
CA TYR A 48 -9.37 -6.39 12.04
C TYR A 48 -8.76 -5.03 11.71
N VAL A 49 -7.44 -4.94 11.72
CA VAL A 49 -6.68 -3.76 11.29
C VAL A 49 -5.64 -4.16 10.26
N LEU A 50 -5.54 -3.38 9.18
CA LEU A 50 -4.54 -3.48 8.12
C LEU A 50 -3.83 -2.14 7.93
N ILE A 51 -2.65 -2.19 7.32
CA ILE A 51 -1.93 -1.00 6.86
C ILE A 51 -2.48 -0.62 5.49
N GLY A 52 -3.20 0.50 5.45
CA GLY A 52 -3.76 1.12 4.23
C GLY A 52 -2.84 2.16 3.60
N SER A 53 -1.58 2.23 4.03
CA SER A 53 -0.59 3.20 3.53
C SER A 53 0.25 2.63 2.40
N ASN A 54 0.84 3.49 1.57
CA ASN A 54 1.89 3.10 0.61
C ASN A 54 3.23 2.78 1.27
N ARG A 55 3.34 2.83 2.59
CA ARG A 55 4.45 2.24 3.35
C ARG A 55 4.35 0.70 3.34
N GLN A 56 4.72 0.08 2.22
CA GLN A 56 4.51 -1.36 1.95
C GLN A 56 5.83 -2.16 1.80
N SER A 57 6.97 -1.52 1.94
CA SER A 57 8.30 -2.14 2.02
C SER A 57 9.17 -1.40 3.04
N PHE A 58 10.21 -2.05 3.55
CA PHE A 58 11.14 -1.40 4.48
C PHE A 58 11.77 -0.12 3.90
N GLY A 59 12.16 -0.15 2.62
CA GLY A 59 12.72 1.04 1.95
C GLY A 59 11.74 2.21 1.88
N THR A 60 10.46 1.95 1.52
CA THR A 60 9.44 3.01 1.53
C THR A 60 9.11 3.49 2.94
N GLU A 61 9.14 2.61 3.92
CA GLU A 61 8.95 2.95 5.33
C GLU A 61 10.05 3.87 5.85
N GLN A 62 11.32 3.49 5.65
CA GLN A 62 12.46 4.30 6.07
C GLN A 62 12.45 5.68 5.39
N TYR A 63 12.27 5.72 4.07
CA TYR A 63 12.20 6.99 3.34
C TYR A 63 11.12 7.91 3.90
N ASN A 64 9.89 7.42 4.08
CA ASN A 64 8.80 8.26 4.57
C ASN A 64 8.97 8.61 6.06
N ALA A 65 9.50 7.69 6.88
CA ALA A 65 9.78 7.96 8.29
C ALA A 65 10.82 9.08 8.45
N ASP A 66 11.88 9.07 7.65
CA ASP A 66 12.94 10.09 7.66
C ASP A 66 12.42 11.43 7.12
N GLU A 67 11.68 11.43 6.01
CA GLU A 67 11.15 12.66 5.39
C GLU A 67 10.05 13.32 6.25
N ASN A 68 9.14 12.53 6.82
CA ASN A 68 8.00 13.04 7.59
C ASN A 68 8.30 13.15 9.10
N ILE A 69 9.40 12.55 9.58
CA ILE A 69 9.80 12.55 10.98
C ILE A 69 8.66 12.05 11.89
N ASN A 70 8.04 10.92 11.52
CA ASN A 70 6.84 10.39 12.17
C ASN A 70 6.91 8.87 12.38
N GLY A 71 8.11 8.30 12.48
CA GLY A 71 8.31 6.89 12.78
C GLY A 71 7.77 5.93 11.70
N TYR A 72 7.59 4.67 12.09
CA TYR A 72 7.30 3.55 11.20
C TYR A 72 5.85 3.07 11.35
N ALA A 73 5.12 2.95 10.25
CA ALA A 73 3.73 2.48 10.27
C ALA A 73 3.64 1.00 10.70
N PHE A 74 4.61 0.18 10.31
CA PHE A 74 4.68 -1.24 10.72
C PHE A 74 4.91 -1.43 12.22
N GLU A 75 5.36 -0.42 12.96
CA GLU A 75 5.45 -0.49 14.43
C GLU A 75 4.18 0.06 15.07
N ASN A 76 3.73 1.23 14.60
CA ASN A 76 2.69 2.01 15.26
C ASN A 76 1.29 1.45 15.00
N ILE A 77 0.97 1.00 13.79
CA ILE A 77 -0.36 0.46 13.46
C ILE A 77 -0.67 -0.86 14.20
N PRO A 78 0.26 -1.82 14.36
CA PRO A 78 0.01 -2.99 15.20
C PRO A 78 -0.26 -2.63 16.67
N CYS A 79 0.46 -1.65 17.23
CA CYS A 79 0.18 -1.13 18.57
C CYS A 79 -1.22 -0.51 18.65
N PHE A 80 -1.61 0.28 17.65
CA PHE A 80 -2.97 0.80 17.52
C PHE A 80 -4.03 -0.29 17.52
N ALA A 81 -3.82 -1.34 16.72
CA ALA A 81 -4.74 -2.46 16.58
C ALA A 81 -4.98 -3.15 17.92
N LYS A 82 -3.89 -3.40 18.66
CA LYS A 82 -3.95 -3.97 20.01
C LYS A 82 -4.76 -3.09 20.96
N GLU A 83 -4.52 -1.78 20.95
CA GLU A 83 -5.20 -0.83 21.85
C GLU A 83 -6.72 -0.79 21.60
N ILE A 84 -7.15 -0.84 20.33
CA ILE A 84 -8.58 -0.88 20.00
C ILE A 84 -9.22 -2.27 20.10
N GLY A 85 -8.48 -3.29 20.55
CA GLY A 85 -8.94 -4.67 20.68
C GLY A 85 -9.23 -5.35 19.33
N ALA A 86 -8.48 -5.01 18.28
CA ALA A 86 -8.60 -5.58 16.94
C ALA A 86 -7.41 -6.50 16.61
N GLU A 87 -7.64 -7.47 15.72
CA GLU A 87 -6.58 -8.34 15.21
C GLU A 87 -5.83 -7.64 14.07
N PHE A 88 -4.52 -7.46 14.23
CA PHE A 88 -3.68 -6.95 13.16
C PHE A 88 -3.40 -8.02 12.09
N ILE A 89 -3.54 -7.65 10.82
CA ILE A 89 -3.21 -8.50 9.68
C ILE A 89 -1.99 -7.90 8.97
N PRO A 90 -0.84 -8.60 8.93
CA PRO A 90 0.39 -8.13 8.29
C PRO A 90 0.32 -8.30 6.76
N PHE A 91 -0.65 -7.64 6.13
CA PHE A 91 -0.88 -7.70 4.69
C PHE A 91 -0.07 -6.61 3.98
N TRP A 92 0.94 -7.00 3.19
CA TRP A 92 1.70 -6.07 2.34
C TRP A 92 1.64 -6.43 0.85
N MET A 93 1.54 -5.42 -0.01
CA MET A 93 1.57 -5.59 -1.46
C MET A 93 2.90 -6.16 -1.96
N THR A 94 3.99 -5.88 -1.25
CA THR A 94 5.31 -6.46 -1.53
C THR A 94 5.27 -7.99 -1.56
N ASP A 95 4.50 -8.63 -0.68
CA ASP A 95 4.37 -10.09 -0.71
C ASP A 95 3.70 -10.55 -2.02
N ILE A 96 2.65 -9.86 -2.45
CA ILE A 96 1.89 -10.21 -3.66
C ILE A 96 2.74 -10.06 -4.92
N TYR A 97 3.39 -8.91 -5.10
CA TYR A 97 4.18 -8.66 -6.32
C TYR A 97 5.37 -9.61 -6.46
N ASN A 98 5.88 -10.13 -5.34
CA ASN A 98 7.05 -11.02 -5.33
C ASN A 98 6.68 -12.49 -5.11
N GLY A 99 5.40 -12.83 -5.06
CA GLY A 99 4.94 -14.22 -4.86
C GLY A 99 5.36 -14.81 -3.50
N LEU A 100 5.51 -13.98 -2.49
CA LEU A 100 5.85 -14.38 -1.13
C LEU A 100 4.61 -14.79 -0.35
N LYS A 101 4.80 -15.56 0.72
CA LYS A 101 3.73 -15.81 1.69
C LYS A 101 3.37 -14.49 2.38
N MET A 102 2.08 -14.22 2.53
CA MET A 102 1.60 -13.02 3.23
C MET A 102 2.23 -12.90 4.63
N GLY A 103 2.72 -11.71 4.95
CA GLY A 103 3.39 -11.37 6.20
C GLY A 103 4.90 -11.49 6.16
N THR A 104 5.47 -12.06 5.09
CA THR A 104 6.92 -12.26 4.98
C THR A 104 7.65 -10.93 4.93
N ALA A 105 7.23 -10.01 4.04
CA ALA A 105 7.87 -8.71 3.91
C ALA A 105 7.73 -7.86 5.19
N PHE A 106 6.58 -7.95 5.87
CA PHE A 106 6.36 -7.29 7.16
C PHE A 106 7.31 -7.83 8.24
N GLU A 107 7.43 -9.15 8.35
CA GLU A 107 8.34 -9.81 9.31
C GLU A 107 9.81 -9.45 9.02
N CYS A 108 10.20 -9.42 7.74
CA CYS A 108 11.53 -8.97 7.33
C CYS A 108 11.80 -7.53 7.77
N ALA A 109 10.85 -6.59 7.56
CA ALA A 109 10.99 -5.20 7.96
C ALA A 109 11.12 -5.05 9.49
N THR A 110 10.31 -5.78 10.25
CA THR A 110 10.37 -5.77 11.73
C THR A 110 11.69 -6.34 12.24
N ASN A 111 12.18 -7.43 11.63
CA ASN A 111 13.46 -8.04 12.00
C ASN A 111 14.64 -7.13 11.67
N GLU A 112 14.61 -6.42 10.55
CA GLU A 112 15.65 -5.45 10.18
C GLU A 112 15.69 -4.27 11.16
N TYR A 113 14.52 -3.72 11.46
CA TYR A 113 14.42 -2.62 12.42
C TYR A 113 14.96 -3.00 13.81
N THR A 114 14.57 -4.17 14.30
CA THR A 114 14.99 -4.66 15.63
C THR A 114 16.46 -5.09 15.69
N ASN A 115 16.95 -5.79 14.66
CA ASN A 115 18.30 -6.36 14.66
C ASN A 115 19.35 -5.46 13.98
N LYS A 116 18.93 -4.34 13.36
CA LYS A 116 19.78 -3.40 12.60
C LYS A 116 20.61 -4.09 11.50
N THR A 117 20.09 -5.17 10.95
CA THR A 117 20.75 -5.93 9.88
C THR A 117 20.25 -5.46 8.53
N VAL A 118 21.14 -5.05 7.62
CA VAL A 118 20.74 -4.65 6.26
C VAL A 118 20.41 -5.89 5.43
N GLY A 119 19.14 -6.05 5.09
CA GLY A 119 18.62 -7.10 4.21
C GLY A 119 18.31 -6.59 2.80
N SER A 120 18.30 -7.50 1.82
CA SER A 120 17.71 -7.21 0.52
C SER A 120 16.20 -7.22 0.66
N HIS A 121 15.55 -6.08 0.41
CA HIS A 121 14.09 -5.98 0.43
C HIS A 121 13.53 -6.04 -0.97
N ALA A 122 12.45 -6.80 -1.12
CA ALA A 122 11.68 -6.77 -2.34
C ALA A 122 10.92 -5.43 -2.43
N SER A 123 10.83 -4.88 -3.65
CA SER A 123 10.02 -3.68 -3.92
C SER A 123 8.61 -4.08 -4.35
N TYR A 124 7.74 -3.09 -4.52
CA TYR A 124 6.39 -3.24 -5.01
C TYR A 124 6.04 -2.11 -5.97
N LEU A 125 5.03 -2.31 -6.81
CA LEU A 125 4.53 -1.23 -7.67
C LEU A 125 3.78 -0.21 -6.80
N PHE A 126 4.29 1.01 -6.75
CA PHE A 126 3.66 2.12 -6.04
C PHE A 126 2.36 2.54 -6.74
N ASP A 127 1.28 2.58 -5.96
CA ASP A 127 -0.04 2.99 -6.41
C ASP A 127 -0.52 4.16 -5.57
N GLU A 128 -0.32 5.38 -6.08
CA GLU A 128 -0.64 6.62 -5.36
C GLU A 128 -2.11 6.67 -4.91
N LEU A 129 -3.02 6.13 -5.71
CA LEU A 129 -4.45 6.10 -5.42
C LEU A 129 -4.88 4.92 -4.54
N LYS A 130 -3.97 3.99 -4.24
CA LYS A 130 -4.18 2.81 -3.39
C LYS A 130 -5.27 1.84 -3.92
N ILE A 131 -5.63 1.91 -5.20
CA ILE A 131 -6.66 1.06 -5.81
C ILE A 131 -6.29 -0.43 -5.69
N THR A 132 -5.07 -0.81 -6.07
CA THR A 132 -4.56 -2.19 -5.96
C THR A 132 -4.52 -2.66 -4.52
N LEU A 133 -4.04 -1.82 -3.60
CA LEU A 133 -3.98 -2.14 -2.18
C LEU A 133 -5.38 -2.43 -1.62
N ILE A 134 -6.33 -1.52 -1.81
CA ILE A 134 -7.69 -1.68 -1.30
C ILE A 134 -8.38 -2.86 -1.97
N TYR A 135 -8.27 -3.01 -3.29
CA TYR A 135 -8.79 -4.19 -3.99
C TYR A 135 -8.25 -5.48 -3.37
N ALA A 136 -6.94 -5.60 -3.19
CA ALA A 136 -6.30 -6.80 -2.67
C ALA A 136 -6.73 -7.13 -1.23
N GLN A 137 -6.85 -6.11 -0.37
CA GLN A 137 -7.33 -6.26 1.00
C GLN A 137 -8.80 -6.72 1.05
N LEU A 138 -9.67 -6.17 0.19
CA LEU A 138 -11.06 -6.60 0.07
C LEU A 138 -11.15 -8.09 -0.33
N GLN A 139 -10.39 -8.51 -1.34
CA GLN A 139 -10.37 -9.91 -1.77
C GLN A 139 -9.88 -10.84 -0.67
N TYR A 140 -8.77 -10.49 -0.03
CA TYR A 140 -8.19 -11.27 1.07
C TYR A 140 -9.19 -11.50 2.21
N ILE A 141 -9.81 -10.42 2.68
CA ILE A 141 -10.74 -10.46 3.80
C ILE A 141 -12.01 -11.27 3.46
N ALA A 142 -12.56 -11.11 2.26
CA ALA A 142 -13.75 -11.86 1.85
C ALA A 142 -13.46 -13.36 1.74
N LEU A 143 -12.31 -13.74 1.17
CA LEU A 143 -11.91 -15.15 1.05
C LEU A 143 -11.68 -15.79 2.42
N ALA A 144 -11.14 -15.04 3.38
CA ALA A 144 -10.93 -15.51 4.75
C ALA A 144 -12.23 -15.63 5.56
N ASN A 145 -13.30 -14.91 5.17
CA ASN A 145 -14.57 -14.87 5.89
C ASN A 145 -15.78 -14.99 4.92
N PRO A 146 -15.93 -16.12 4.20
CA PRO A 146 -16.85 -16.22 3.05
C PRO A 146 -18.34 -16.15 3.40
N ASN A 147 -18.71 -16.43 4.66
CA ASN A 147 -20.09 -16.47 5.14
C ASN A 147 -20.45 -15.28 6.05
N ASP A 148 -19.54 -14.34 6.21
CA ASP A 148 -19.71 -13.20 7.09
C ASP A 148 -20.02 -11.93 6.31
N GLU A 149 -20.81 -11.05 6.94
CA GLU A 149 -21.00 -9.68 6.50
C GLU A 149 -19.83 -8.84 7.00
N ILE A 150 -19.27 -8.00 6.12
CA ILE A 150 -18.01 -7.31 6.40
C ILE A 150 -18.19 -5.82 6.11
N HIS A 151 -17.97 -5.00 7.12
CA HIS A 151 -17.83 -3.55 6.96
C HIS A 151 -16.35 -3.22 6.85
N PHE A 152 -15.91 -2.83 5.66
CA PHE A 152 -14.53 -2.46 5.40
C PHE A 152 -14.42 -0.95 5.39
N GLU A 153 -13.69 -0.37 6.34
CA GLU A 153 -13.50 1.07 6.47
C GLU A 153 -12.07 1.45 6.12
N PHE A 154 -11.91 2.26 5.08
CA PHE A 154 -10.63 2.81 4.69
C PHE A 154 -10.53 4.28 5.14
N TYR A 155 -9.45 4.61 5.82
CA TYR A 155 -9.16 5.92 6.39
C TYR A 155 -7.94 6.54 5.70
N ASP A 156 -8.09 7.77 5.22
CA ASP A 156 -7.05 8.54 4.55
C ASP A 156 -7.28 10.04 4.79
N ASP A 157 -6.24 10.86 4.80
CA ASP A 157 -6.37 12.32 4.97
C ASP A 157 -6.70 13.01 3.64
N LYS A 158 -6.33 12.42 2.50
CA LYS A 158 -6.43 13.05 1.18
C LYS A 158 -7.78 12.81 0.53
N ALA A 159 -8.58 13.88 0.42
CA ALA A 159 -9.86 13.86 -0.31
C ALA A 159 -9.70 13.41 -1.77
N THR A 160 -8.57 13.72 -2.43
CA THR A 160 -8.31 13.32 -3.81
C THR A 160 -8.24 11.80 -3.96
N ILE A 161 -7.52 11.12 -3.06
CA ILE A 161 -7.44 9.65 -3.02
C ILE A 161 -8.81 9.05 -2.75
N LEU A 162 -9.52 9.55 -1.73
CA LEU A 162 -10.84 9.02 -1.36
C LEU A 162 -11.88 9.23 -2.46
N ASN A 163 -11.87 10.37 -3.16
CA ASN A 163 -12.77 10.62 -4.29
C ASN A 163 -12.44 9.67 -5.45
N ALA A 164 -11.15 9.49 -5.78
CA ALA A 164 -10.73 8.57 -6.84
C ALA A 164 -11.13 7.12 -6.54
N LEU A 165 -10.92 6.66 -5.30
CA LEU A 165 -11.39 5.34 -4.83
C LEU A 165 -12.92 5.23 -4.92
N SER A 166 -13.64 6.28 -4.51
CA SER A 166 -15.11 6.29 -4.57
C SER A 166 -15.61 6.14 -6.00
N ASP A 167 -15.08 6.95 -6.93
CA ASP A 167 -15.47 6.94 -8.33
C ASP A 167 -15.13 5.59 -8.98
N PHE A 168 -13.93 5.06 -8.71
CA PHE A 168 -13.49 3.78 -9.25
C PHE A 168 -14.39 2.63 -8.78
N PHE A 169 -14.63 2.50 -7.48
CA PHE A 169 -15.39 1.38 -6.93
C PHE A 169 -16.91 1.51 -7.13
N LYS A 170 -17.46 2.72 -7.20
CA LYS A 170 -18.87 2.92 -7.58
C LYS A 170 -19.13 2.49 -9.03
N LYS A 171 -18.18 2.75 -9.93
CA LYS A 171 -18.24 2.30 -11.33
C LYS A 171 -18.00 0.80 -11.47
N ASN A 172 -17.23 0.21 -10.56
CA ASN A 172 -16.79 -1.19 -10.62
C ASN A 172 -17.18 -2.00 -9.37
N GLN A 173 -18.44 -1.94 -8.95
CA GLN A 173 -18.91 -2.61 -7.71
C GLN A 173 -18.71 -4.14 -7.73
N GLN A 174 -18.61 -4.74 -8.91
CA GLN A 174 -18.29 -6.16 -9.10
C GLN A 174 -16.87 -6.53 -8.65
N LEU A 175 -15.99 -5.54 -8.42
CA LEU A 175 -14.65 -5.77 -7.87
C LEU A 175 -14.66 -5.82 -6.34
N ILE A 176 -15.75 -5.40 -5.70
CA ILE A 176 -15.96 -5.57 -4.26
C ILE A 176 -16.78 -6.85 -4.06
N PRO A 177 -16.30 -7.82 -3.27
CA PRO A 177 -17.08 -9.00 -2.91
C PRO A 177 -18.46 -8.65 -2.32
N SER A 178 -19.49 -9.42 -2.66
CA SER A 178 -20.88 -9.12 -2.30
C SER A 178 -21.17 -9.15 -0.80
N ASN A 179 -20.28 -9.74 -0.01
CA ASN A 179 -20.35 -9.76 1.44
C ASN A 179 -19.61 -8.58 2.11
N ILE A 180 -19.05 -7.66 1.32
CA ILE A 180 -18.36 -6.46 1.82
C ILE A 180 -19.15 -5.19 1.46
N THR A 181 -19.28 -4.29 2.43
CA THR A 181 -19.57 -2.87 2.20
C THR A 181 -18.30 -2.06 2.46
N LEU A 182 -17.79 -1.38 1.43
CA LEU A 182 -16.64 -0.47 1.52
C LEU A 182 -17.11 0.92 1.96
N LYS A 183 -16.48 1.46 3.00
CA LYS A 183 -16.75 2.78 3.56
C LYS A 183 -15.48 3.61 3.51
N LEU A 184 -15.55 4.76 2.84
CA LEU A 184 -14.40 5.65 2.67
C LEU A 184 -14.52 6.80 3.66
N LYS A 185 -13.47 7.02 4.46
CA LYS A 185 -13.48 7.98 5.56
C LYS A 185 -12.28 8.89 5.46
N GLN A 186 -12.57 10.18 5.36
CA GLN A 186 -11.53 11.17 5.49
C GLN A 186 -11.25 11.40 6.96
N TYR A 187 -10.00 11.22 7.36
CA TYR A 187 -9.56 11.44 8.72
C TYR A 187 -8.29 12.26 8.72
N PHE A 188 -8.34 13.38 9.44
CA PHE A 188 -7.19 14.20 9.75
C PHE A 188 -6.90 14.00 11.23
N GLY A 189 -5.68 13.59 11.54
CA GLY A 189 -5.19 13.57 12.92
C GLY A 189 -5.27 14.95 13.59
N VAL A 190 -4.81 15.00 14.84
CA VAL A 190 -4.90 16.07 15.88
C VAL A 190 -4.91 17.55 15.42
N ASN A 191 -4.43 17.89 14.23
CA ASN A 191 -4.26 19.26 13.76
C ASN A 191 -5.56 20.00 13.39
N ASP A 192 -6.68 19.32 13.13
CA ASP A 192 -7.91 19.96 12.58
C ASP A 192 -9.21 19.68 13.36
N ASN A 193 -9.16 19.64 14.69
CA ASN A 193 -10.31 19.40 15.57
C ASN A 193 -11.01 18.06 15.31
N TYR A 194 -10.26 16.95 15.23
CA TYR A 194 -10.79 15.58 15.07
C TYR A 194 -12.01 15.50 14.14
N ARG A 195 -11.76 15.31 12.84
CA ARG A 195 -12.85 15.25 11.86
C ARG A 195 -12.79 13.97 11.06
N ILE A 196 -13.79 13.13 11.27
CA ILE A 196 -14.14 12.06 10.36
C ILE A 196 -15.21 12.58 9.40
N THR A 197 -14.89 12.63 8.12
CA THR A 197 -15.88 12.90 7.06
C THR A 197 -16.15 11.63 6.28
N GLU A 198 -17.36 11.13 6.34
CA GLU A 198 -17.78 9.98 5.54
C GLU A 198 -17.96 10.38 4.07
N LYS A 199 -17.39 9.60 3.16
CA LYS A 199 -17.50 9.79 1.69
C LYS A 199 -18.55 8.89 1.05
N GLY A 200 -19.30 8.16 1.87
CA GLY A 200 -20.37 7.25 1.49
C GLY A 200 -19.94 5.79 1.48
N ASP A 201 -20.95 4.93 1.35
CA ASP A 201 -20.84 3.48 1.38
C ASP A 201 -20.98 2.93 -0.06
N ILE A 202 -20.22 1.88 -0.35
CA ILE A 202 -20.23 1.16 -1.63
C ILE A 202 -20.42 -0.31 -1.32
N SER A 203 -21.63 -0.82 -1.54
CA SER A 203 -21.92 -2.25 -1.40
C SER A 203 -21.31 -3.02 -2.56
N GLY A 204 -20.65 -4.14 -2.26
CA GLY A 204 -20.12 -5.02 -3.28
C GLY A 204 -21.20 -5.84 -3.96
N THR A 205 -20.93 -6.22 -5.21
CA THR A 205 -21.78 -7.11 -6.01
C THR A 205 -21.00 -8.27 -6.62
N GLY A 206 -19.69 -8.31 -6.36
CA GLY A 206 -18.76 -9.27 -6.94
C GLY A 206 -18.67 -10.59 -6.20
N ILE A 207 -17.99 -11.54 -6.83
CA ILE A 207 -17.57 -12.80 -6.21
C ILE A 207 -16.10 -12.61 -5.76
N PRO A 208 -15.71 -13.04 -4.55
CA PRO A 208 -14.30 -13.05 -4.15
C PRO A 208 -13.43 -13.75 -5.20
N ASN A 209 -12.41 -13.04 -5.70
CA ASN A 209 -11.47 -13.57 -6.69
C ASN A 209 -10.35 -14.34 -5.97
N SER A 210 -10.40 -15.67 -6.00
CA SER A 210 -9.35 -16.51 -5.39
C SER A 210 -7.96 -16.33 -6.01
N ASN A 211 -7.88 -15.78 -7.23
CA ASN A 211 -6.64 -15.59 -7.98
C ASN A 211 -6.18 -14.12 -8.01
N TYR A 212 -6.70 -13.28 -7.11
CA TYR A 212 -6.41 -11.84 -7.09
C TYR A 212 -4.90 -11.53 -6.98
N GLN A 213 -4.13 -12.35 -6.28
CA GLN A 213 -2.68 -12.16 -6.14
C GLN A 213 -1.97 -12.31 -7.48
N GLU A 214 -2.33 -13.34 -8.25
CA GLU A 214 -1.75 -13.56 -9.57
C GLU A 214 -2.16 -12.46 -10.56
N LEU A 215 -3.42 -12.04 -10.51
CA LEU A 215 -3.92 -10.90 -11.31
C LEU A 215 -3.09 -9.65 -11.05
N LEU A 216 -2.88 -9.29 -9.78
CA LEU A 216 -2.14 -8.09 -9.39
C LEU A 216 -0.66 -8.17 -9.77
N ARG A 217 -0.06 -9.35 -9.63
CA ARG A 217 1.31 -9.58 -10.09
C ARG A 217 1.44 -9.40 -11.60
N LYS A 218 0.52 -9.96 -12.40
CA LYS A 218 0.47 -9.78 -13.86
C LYS A 218 0.27 -8.31 -14.24
N LEU A 219 -0.63 -7.62 -13.54
CA LEU A 219 -0.85 -6.18 -13.73
C LEU A 219 0.44 -5.39 -13.46
N GLY A 220 1.14 -5.69 -12.37
CA GLY A 220 2.43 -5.09 -12.04
C GLY A 220 3.46 -5.26 -13.15
N PHE A 221 3.63 -6.49 -13.63
CA PHE A 221 4.54 -6.78 -14.76
C PHE A 221 4.17 -6.03 -16.03
N ALA A 222 2.87 -5.96 -16.37
CA ALA A 222 2.41 -5.26 -17.56
C ALA A 222 2.68 -3.74 -17.49
N ILE A 223 2.47 -3.12 -16.31
CA ILE A 223 2.73 -1.70 -16.11
C ILE A 223 4.23 -1.40 -16.26
N LEU A 224 5.08 -2.21 -15.64
CA LEU A 224 6.54 -2.05 -15.74
C LEU A 224 7.05 -2.25 -17.16
N SER A 225 6.60 -3.32 -17.83
CA SER A 225 6.97 -3.62 -19.23
C SER A 225 6.57 -2.49 -20.16
N ARG A 226 5.39 -1.90 -19.97
CA ARG A 226 4.92 -0.76 -20.75
C ARG A 226 5.75 0.49 -20.50
N ALA A 227 6.09 0.78 -19.24
CA ALA A 227 6.92 1.92 -18.89
C ALA A 227 8.29 1.84 -19.57
N GLU A 228 8.92 0.66 -19.58
CA GLU A 228 10.16 0.41 -20.32
C GLU A 228 9.98 0.63 -21.82
N HIS A 229 8.91 0.08 -22.40
CA HIS A 229 8.65 0.17 -23.84
C HIS A 229 8.34 1.60 -24.32
N GLU A 230 7.74 2.42 -23.47
CA GLU A 230 7.40 3.83 -23.72
C GLU A 230 8.53 4.80 -23.30
N ASN A 231 9.69 4.30 -22.85
CA ASN A 231 10.81 5.09 -22.29
C ASN A 231 10.36 6.04 -21.17
N ILE A 232 9.39 5.62 -20.36
CA ILE A 232 8.98 6.37 -19.18
C ILE A 232 10.06 6.16 -18.12
N LEU A 233 10.67 7.25 -17.66
CA LEU A 233 11.67 7.19 -16.59
C LEU A 233 11.04 6.54 -15.36
N LEU A 234 11.75 5.56 -14.78
CA LEU A 234 11.41 5.01 -13.47
C LEU A 234 12.11 5.85 -12.38
N ASP A 235 11.46 6.02 -11.24
CA ASP A 235 12.04 6.61 -10.04
C ASP A 235 13.00 5.63 -9.34
N THR A 236 13.58 6.05 -8.22
CA THR A 236 14.53 5.25 -7.43
C THR A 236 13.90 3.99 -6.81
N ASN A 237 12.58 3.84 -6.86
CA ASN A 237 11.83 2.70 -6.37
C ASN A 237 11.28 1.81 -7.50
N ASN A 238 11.76 2.02 -8.74
CA ASN A 238 11.29 1.38 -9.97
C ASN A 238 9.84 1.73 -10.38
N ASN A 239 9.31 2.90 -9.98
CA ASN A 239 7.96 3.32 -10.37
C ASN A 239 8.00 4.30 -11.53
N PRO A 240 7.05 4.24 -12.48
CA PRO A 240 6.98 5.22 -13.57
C PRO A 240 6.81 6.65 -13.03
N THR A 241 7.64 7.60 -13.46
CA THR A 241 7.62 9.02 -13.04
C THR A 241 6.36 9.79 -13.42
N THR A 242 5.52 9.24 -14.31
CA THR A 242 4.15 9.71 -14.65
C THR A 242 3.09 8.64 -14.36
N ALA A 243 3.34 7.84 -13.31
CA ALA A 243 2.57 6.68 -12.86
C ALA A 243 1.05 6.89 -12.90
N GLU A 244 0.53 8.00 -12.39
CA GLU A 244 -0.92 8.22 -12.27
C GLU A 244 -1.70 8.05 -13.59
N LYS A 245 -1.17 8.59 -14.71
CA LYS A 245 -1.85 8.52 -16.02
C LYS A 245 -1.74 7.14 -16.68
N VAL A 246 -0.62 6.45 -16.47
CA VAL A 246 -0.40 5.10 -17.01
C VAL A 246 -1.21 4.08 -16.21
N ILE A 247 -1.24 4.20 -14.89
CA ILE A 247 -1.94 3.32 -13.96
C ILE A 247 -3.46 3.41 -14.17
N LEU A 248 -4.05 4.62 -14.22
CA LEU A 248 -5.50 4.78 -14.42
C LEU A 248 -6.01 4.28 -15.78
N ASN A 249 -5.24 4.47 -16.84
CA ASN A 249 -5.60 3.97 -18.17
C ASN A 249 -5.54 2.44 -18.22
N ASN A 250 -4.50 1.84 -17.62
CA ASN A 250 -4.38 0.38 -17.57
C ASN A 250 -5.42 -0.27 -16.65
N TYR A 251 -5.83 0.38 -15.55
CA TYR A 251 -6.82 -0.21 -14.64
C TYR A 251 -8.14 -0.55 -15.32
N ASN A 252 -8.64 0.32 -16.20
CA ASN A 252 -9.87 0.00 -16.93
C ASN A 252 -9.64 -1.22 -17.82
N ASP A 253 -8.51 -1.35 -18.52
CA ASP A 253 -8.26 -2.47 -19.43
C ASP A 253 -8.10 -3.82 -18.69
N TYR A 254 -7.40 -3.85 -17.55
CA TYR A 254 -7.15 -5.10 -16.79
C TYR A 254 -8.28 -5.51 -15.84
N PHE A 255 -9.14 -4.57 -15.41
CA PHE A 255 -10.29 -4.88 -14.57
C PHE A 255 -11.62 -5.01 -15.34
N THR A 256 -11.65 -4.75 -16.66
CA THR A 256 -12.88 -4.89 -17.49
C THR A 256 -12.95 -6.14 -18.36
N PHE A 257 -11.88 -6.93 -18.48
CA PHE A 257 -11.90 -8.16 -19.27
C PHE A 257 -11.74 -9.40 -18.38
N PRO A 258 -12.59 -10.44 -18.53
CA PRO A 258 -12.19 -11.77 -18.10
C PRO A 258 -10.98 -12.15 -18.96
N ILE A 259 -9.79 -12.22 -18.37
CA ILE A 259 -8.57 -12.69 -19.04
C ILE A 259 -8.91 -14.04 -19.67
N THR A 260 -8.90 -14.11 -20.99
CA THR A 260 -9.23 -15.34 -21.71
C THR A 260 -8.07 -16.33 -21.57
N ALA A 261 -8.35 -17.63 -21.67
CA ALA A 261 -7.34 -18.68 -21.52
C ALA A 261 -6.15 -18.53 -22.50
N ASP A 262 -6.36 -17.86 -23.63
CA ASP A 262 -5.35 -17.68 -24.68
C ASP A 262 -4.33 -16.57 -24.35
N GLU A 263 -4.71 -15.55 -23.57
CA GLU A 263 -3.77 -14.54 -23.06
C GLU A 263 -2.89 -15.08 -21.92
N TYR A 264 -3.31 -16.19 -21.32
CA TYR A 264 -2.56 -16.91 -20.30
C TYR A 264 -1.26 -17.53 -20.85
N GLU A 265 -1.24 -17.92 -22.13
CA GLU A 265 -0.10 -18.58 -22.77
C GLU A 265 1.00 -17.59 -23.19
N TYR A 266 0.64 -16.33 -23.47
CA TYR A 266 1.61 -15.29 -23.84
C TYR A 266 2.34 -14.69 -22.62
N LEU A 267 1.69 -14.64 -21.45
CA LEU A 267 2.24 -14.11 -20.20
C LEU A 267 2.94 -15.17 -19.32
N SER A 268 2.91 -16.44 -19.73
CA SER A 268 3.47 -17.57 -18.96
C SER A 268 4.83 -18.06 -19.48
N CYS A 269 5.47 -17.35 -20.41
CA CYS A 269 6.78 -17.72 -20.96
C CYS A 269 7.93 -17.03 -20.19
N PRO A 270 8.63 -17.71 -19.25
CA PRO A 270 9.64 -17.09 -18.38
C PRO A 270 11.01 -16.96 -19.07
N GLU A 271 11.20 -17.57 -20.24
CA GLU A 271 12.52 -17.82 -20.84
C GLU A 271 13.18 -16.61 -21.53
N LYS A 272 12.62 -15.40 -21.44
CA LYS A 272 13.22 -14.21 -22.07
C LYS A 272 13.79 -13.16 -21.12
N ILE A 273 13.62 -13.31 -19.80
CA ILE A 273 14.11 -12.33 -18.83
C ILE A 273 15.53 -12.68 -18.31
N GLU A 274 16.00 -13.91 -18.46
CA GLU A 274 17.37 -14.29 -18.07
C GLU A 274 18.48 -13.77 -19.01
N GLN A 275 18.16 -13.12 -20.13
CA GLN A 275 19.17 -12.64 -21.10
C GLN A 275 19.45 -11.13 -21.09
N THR A 276 18.76 -10.33 -20.28
CA THR A 276 19.02 -8.87 -20.19
C THR A 276 19.86 -8.44 -18.98
N ASN A 277 20.21 -9.36 -18.07
CA ASN A 277 21.06 -9.04 -16.90
C ASN A 277 22.58 -9.17 -17.12
N ILE A 278 23.06 -9.22 -18.36
CA ILE A 278 24.51 -9.15 -18.65
C ILE A 278 24.76 -8.27 -19.88
N LYS A 279 24.90 -6.95 -19.65
CA LYS A 279 25.81 -6.02 -20.35
C LYS A 279 25.61 -4.57 -19.89
N HIS A 280 26.01 -4.27 -18.66
CA HIS A 280 26.57 -2.95 -18.36
C HIS A 280 27.72 -3.10 -17.35
N ASN A 281 28.82 -3.63 -17.86
CA ASN A 281 30.15 -3.38 -17.32
C ASN A 281 30.98 -2.84 -18.49
N ASP A 282 31.04 -1.52 -18.61
CA ASP A 282 32.16 -0.83 -19.21
C ASP A 282 32.35 0.52 -18.50
N LYS A 283 33.26 0.49 -17.52
CA LYS A 283 34.21 1.54 -17.12
C LYS A 283 33.66 2.96 -16.89
N VAL A 284 33.48 3.31 -15.63
CA VAL A 284 33.91 4.63 -15.13
C VAL A 284 34.81 4.41 -13.92
N ASP A 285 36.10 4.65 -14.15
CA ASP A 285 37.18 4.58 -13.20
C ASP A 285 37.09 5.77 -12.24
N LEU A 286 36.44 5.58 -11.08
CA LEU A 286 36.35 6.58 -10.00
C LEU A 286 37.56 6.45 -9.07
N ALA A 287 38.75 6.63 -9.65
CA ALA A 287 40.00 6.80 -8.92
C ALA A 287 40.92 7.72 -9.74
N ASN A 288 40.65 9.03 -9.69
CA ASN A 288 41.61 10.14 -9.87
C ASN A 288 40.85 11.45 -10.16
N GLN A 289 40.58 12.25 -9.12
CA GLN A 289 40.62 13.73 -9.19
C GLN A 289 40.50 14.30 -7.78
N THR A 290 41.56 14.07 -7.01
CA THR A 290 42.00 15.00 -5.98
C THR A 290 42.90 16.02 -6.68
N GLU A 291 42.79 17.29 -6.27
CA GLU A 291 43.63 18.45 -6.63
C GLU A 291 43.03 19.49 -7.59
N TYR A 292 43.19 20.74 -7.15
CA TYR A 292 42.95 22.03 -7.82
C TYR A 292 41.54 22.63 -7.79
N LEU A 293 41.25 23.44 -6.76
CA LEU A 293 41.26 24.91 -6.87
C LEU A 293 40.94 25.59 -5.53
N LEU A 294 42.01 25.94 -4.81
CA LEU A 294 42.03 27.05 -3.85
C LEU A 294 42.22 28.37 -4.63
N HIS A 295 41.64 29.43 -4.07
CA HIS A 295 41.76 30.86 -4.43
C HIS A 295 40.87 31.37 -5.57
N SER A 296 39.87 32.18 -5.22
CA SER A 296 40.06 33.64 -5.11
C SER A 296 38.77 34.35 -4.67
N VAL A 297 38.85 35.03 -3.53
CA VAL A 297 37.97 36.14 -3.14
C VAL A 297 38.36 37.37 -3.95
N PRO A 298 37.42 38.27 -4.27
CA PRO A 298 37.78 39.69 -4.24
C PRO A 298 36.77 40.57 -3.49
N LEU A 299 37.34 41.30 -2.53
CA LEU A 299 37.09 42.68 -2.07
C LEU A 299 35.67 43.25 -2.09
#